data_AF-A0A2D6A0V5-F1
#
_entry.id   AF-A0A2D6A0V5-F1
#
_cell.length_a   1.000
_cell.length_b   1.000
_cell.length_c   1.000
_cell.angle_alpha   90.00
_cell.angle_beta   90.00
_cell.angle_gamma   90.00
#
_symmetry.space_group_name_H-M   'P 1'
#
loop_
_entity.id
_entity.type
_entity.pdbx_description
1 polymer ?
#
loop_
_entity_poly.entity_id
_entity_poly.type
_entity_poly.pdbx_seq_one_letter_code
_entity_poly.pdbx_strand_id
1 'polypeptide(L)' 'MTLKELDFYFPFVVFFYGAIMMLFHSLPTLRGLSEAHYPNELHQRLMATRPLAVISLFLGGFWSLQNLWIGL' A
#
# COMPACT_ATOMS: atom_id res chain seq x y z
N MET A 1 11.77 -1.56 -20.68
CA MET A 1 11.31 -2.51 -19.66
C MET A 1 10.87 -3.79 -20.36
N THR A 2 11.49 -4.91 -20.03
CA THR A 2 10.95 -6.22 -20.42
C THR A 2 9.86 -6.64 -19.43
N LEU A 3 8.95 -7.55 -19.84
CA LEU A 3 7.90 -8.06 -18.93
C LEU A 3 8.49 -8.68 -17.65
N LYS A 4 9.68 -9.28 -17.73
CA LYS A 4 10.38 -9.86 -16.58
C LYS A 4 10.82 -8.83 -15.55
N GLU A 5 11.30 -7.67 -16.00
CA GLU A 5 11.68 -6.58 -15.09
C GLU A 5 10.44 -6.01 -14.40
N LEU A 6 9.33 -5.90 -15.13
CA LEU A 6 8.07 -5.41 -14.56
C LEU A 6 7.55 -6.34 -13.46
N ASP A 7 7.52 -7.65 -13.71
CA ASP A 7 7.12 -8.66 -12.72
C ASP A 7 8.03 -8.69 -11.49
N PHE A 8 9.31 -8.34 -11.66
CA PHE A 8 10.23 -8.23 -10.54
C PHE A 8 9.94 -7.00 -9.68
N TYR A 9 9.77 -5.81 -10.28
CA TYR A 9 9.59 -4.56 -9.53
C TYR A 9 8.17 -4.32 -9.01
N PHE A 10 7.15 -4.83 -9.71
CA PHE A 10 5.74 -4.59 -9.39
C PHE A 10 5.35 -4.97 -7.95
N PRO A 11 5.76 -6.14 -7.41
CA PRO A 11 5.44 -6.54 -6.04
C PRO A 11 5.98 -5.56 -4.99
N PHE A 12 7.17 -4.98 -5.23
CA PHE A 12 7.77 -3.99 -4.33
C PHE A 12 6.97 -2.69 -4.31
N VAL A 13 6.49 -2.24 -5.48
CA VAL A 13 5.63 -1.05 -5.57
C VAL A 13 4.31 -1.28 -4.83
N VAL A 14 3.69 -2.44 -5.02
CA VAL A 14 2.45 -2.83 -4.32
C VAL A 14 2.68 -2.90 -2.81
N PHE A 15 3.79 -3.50 -2.37
CA PHE A 15 4.17 -3.55 -0.96
C PHE A 15 4.33 -2.15 -0.37
N PHE A 16 5.07 -1.28 -1.07
CA PHE A 16 5.36 0.07 -0.59
C PHE A 16 4.10 0.93 -0.50
N TYR A 17 3.19 0.82 -1.47
CA TYR A 17 1.88 1.44 -1.41
C TYR A 17 1.09 0.96 -0.19
N GLY A 18 1.04 -0.36 0.04
CA GLY A 18 0.41 -0.93 1.23
C GLY A 18 1.00 -0.38 2.52
N ALA A 19 2.33 -0.27 2.61
CA ALA A 19 3.03 0.26 3.78
C ALA A 19 2.70 1.73 4.05
N ILE A 20 2.73 2.59 3.02
CA ILE A 20 2.37 4.00 3.16
C ILE A 20 0.92 4.15 3.61
N MET A 21 0.00 3.43 2.98
CA MET A 21 -1.41 3.52 3.33
C MET A 21 -1.68 2.98 4.74
N MET A 22 -1.01 1.90 5.15
CA MET A 22 -1.11 1.37 6.50
C MET A 22 -0.56 2.35 7.55
N LEU A 23 0.54 3.06 7.24
CA LEU A 23 1.06 4.15 8.08
C LEU A 23 0.04 5.29 8.18
N PHE A 24 -0.56 5.68 7.06
CA PHE A 24 -1.60 6.70 7.03
C PHE A 24 -2.81 6.34 7.91
N HIS A 25 -3.28 5.09 7.85
CA HIS A 25 -4.40 4.62 8.66
C HIS A 25 -4.06 4.38 10.13
N SER A 26 -2.79 4.13 10.47
CA SER A 26 -2.36 3.85 11.85
C SER A 26 -1.99 5.12 12.63
N LEU A 27 -1.58 6.19 11.95
CA LEU A 27 -1.24 7.46 12.57
C LEU A 27 -2.49 8.34 12.78
N PRO A 28 -2.90 8.60 14.04
CA PRO A 28 -4.09 9.41 14.32
C PRO A 28 -3.94 10.86 13.86
N THR A 29 -2.72 11.38 13.80
CA THR A 29 -2.39 12.73 13.31
C THR A 29 -2.72 12.90 11.82
N LEU A 30 -2.34 11.93 10.99
CA LEU A 30 -2.63 11.94 9.55
C LEU A 30 -4.12 11.78 9.28
N ARG A 31 -4.80 10.95 10.07
CA ARG A 31 -6.25 10.81 10.01
C ARG A 31 -6.98 12.11 10.38
N GLY A 32 -6.59 12.78 11.46
CA GLY A 32 -7.15 14.05 11.88
C GLY A 32 -6.93 15.18 10.87
N LEU A 33 -5.75 15.23 10.24
CA LEU A 33 -5.47 16.15 9.13
C LEU A 33 -6.43 15.93 7.96
N SER A 34 -6.69 14.66 7.63
CA SER A 34 -7.58 14.31 6.52
C SER A 34 -9.04 14.67 6.79
N GLU A 35 -9.49 14.51 8.02
CA GLU A 35 -10.85 14.87 8.45
C GLU A 35 -11.03 16.40 8.48
N ALA A 36 -9.99 17.14 8.86
CA ALA A 36 -10.04 18.60 8.92
C ALA A 36 -9.94 19.31 7.57
N HIS A 37 -9.25 18.72 6.57
CA HIS A 37 -8.93 19.38 5.30
C HIS A 37 -9.68 18.82 4.09
N TYR A 38 -10.16 17.57 4.13
CA TYR A 38 -10.87 16.98 2.99
C TYR A 38 -12.40 16.99 3.19
N PRO A 39 -13.17 17.10 2.10
CA PRO A 39 -14.60 16.85 2.13
C PRO A 39 -14.90 15.46 2.71
N ASN A 40 -16.00 15.34 3.46
CA ASN A 40 -16.40 14.10 4.13
C ASN A 40 -16.43 12.87 3.20
N GLU A 41 -16.84 13.04 1.94
CA GLU A 41 -16.86 11.97 0.95
C GLU A 41 -15.46 11.45 0.61
N LEU A 42 -14.47 12.34 0.48
CA LEU A 42 -13.08 12.01 0.20
C LEU A 42 -12.44 11.32 1.41
N HIS A 43 -12.69 11.83 2.61
CA HIS A 43 -12.23 11.20 3.84
C HIS A 43 -12.79 9.77 3.99
N GLN A 44 -14.10 9.58 3.78
CA GLN A 44 -14.74 8.27 3.85
C GLN A 44 -14.16 7.28 2.83
N ARG A 45 -13.95 7.72 1.57
CA ARG A 45 -13.30 6.90 0.53
C ARG A 45 -11.89 6.52 0.94
N LEU A 46 -11.11 7.45 1.50
CA LEU A 46 -9.76 7.20 1.96
C LEU A 46 -9.73 6.20 3.12
N MET A 47 -10.66 6.30 4.07
CA MET A 47 -10.81 5.32 5.15
C MET A 47 -11.26 3.94 4.63
N ALA A 48 -12.08 3.90 3.59
CA ALA A 48 -12.52 2.66 2.95
C ALA A 48 -11.40 1.91 2.22
N THR A 49 -10.26 2.54 1.92
CA THR A 49 -9.09 1.87 1.32
C THR A 49 -8.25 1.07 2.31
N ARG A 50 -8.58 1.06 3.61
CA ARG A 50 -7.83 0.30 4.63
C ARG A 50 -7.68 -1.20 4.32
N PRO A 51 -8.71 -1.93 3.88
CA PRO A 51 -8.56 -3.33 3.49
C PRO A 51 -7.58 -3.50 2.31
N LEU A 52 -7.61 -2.56 1.36
CA LEU A 52 -6.68 -2.56 0.23
C LEU A 52 -5.24 -2.33 0.70
N ALA A 53 -5.02 -1.43 1.67
CA ALA A 53 -3.70 -1.22 2.26
C ALA A 53 -3.13 -2.50 2.88
N VAL A 54 -3.95 -3.21 3.65
CA VAL A 54 -3.60 -4.49 4.27
C VAL A 54 -3.27 -5.54 3.22
N ILE A 55 -4.16 -5.74 2.23
CA ILE A 55 -3.94 -6.71 1.15
C ILE A 55 -2.66 -6.38 0.38
N SER A 56 -2.44 -5.11 0.04
CA SER A 56 -1.26 -4.66 -0.70
C SER A 56 0.03 -4.91 0.10
N LEU A 57 -0.01 -4.68 1.42
CA LEU A 57 1.13 -4.92 2.30
C LEU A 57 1.46 -6.41 2.40
N PHE A 58 0.48 -7.27 2.63
CA PHE A 58 0.72 -8.71 2.76
C PHE A 58 1.04 -9.38 1.43
N LEU A 59 0.26 -9.10 0.39
CA LEU A 59 0.44 -9.70 -0.93
C LEU A 59 1.72 -9.20 -1.60
N GLY A 60 1.94 -7.87 -1.58
CA GLY A 60 3.17 -7.28 -2.11
C GLY A 60 4.40 -7.73 -1.31
N GLY A 61 4.29 -7.83 0.01
CA GLY A 61 5.40 -8.28 0.88
C GLY A 61 5.73 -9.75 0.66
N PHE A 62 4.73 -10.63 0.64
CA PHE A 62 4.91 -12.05 0.37
C PHE A 62 5.49 -12.30 -1.01
N TRP A 63 4.96 -11.63 -2.03
CA TRP A 63 5.43 -11.77 -3.40
C TRP A 63 6.83 -11.18 -3.61
N SER A 64 7.13 -10.03 -3.00
CA SER A 64 8.49 -9.47 -2.99
C SER A 64 9.48 -10.43 -2.32
N LEU A 65 9.10 -11.03 -1.19
CA LEU A 65 9.93 -12.01 -0.48
C LEU A 65 10.14 -13.27 -1.33
N GLN A 66 9.10 -13.75 -2.01
CA GLN A 66 9.19 -14.87 -2.95
C GLN A 66 10.15 -14.55 -4.11
N ASN A 67 10.06 -13.36 -4.70
CA ASN A 67 10.96 -12.93 -5.78
C ASN A 67 12.41 -12.84 -5.32
N LEU A 68 12.66 -12.36 -4.09
CA LEU A 68 14.01 -12.32 -3.53
C LEU A 68 14.55 -13.70 -3.19
N TRP A 69 13.69 -14.64 -2.78
CA TRP A 69 14.09 -15.99 -2.38
C TRP A 69 14.30 -16.93 -3.56
N ILE A 70 13.40 -16.90 -4.55
CA ILE A 70 13.41 -17.79 -5.73
C ILE A 70 14.18 -17.15 -6.89
N GLY A 71 14.29 -15.82 -6.93
CA GLY A 71 15.01 -15.08 -7.96
C GLY A 71 16.51 -14.91 -7.70
N LEU A 72 17.06 -15.53 -6.65
CA LEU A 72 18.51 -15.62 -6.35
C LEU A 72 19.04 -17.00 -6.76
#